data_AF-A0A9W6RN06-F1
#
_entry.id   AF-A0A9W6RN06-F1
#
_cell.length_a   1.000
_cell.length_b   1.000
_cell.length_c   1.000
_cell.angle_alpha   90.00
_cell.angle_beta   90.00
_cell.angle_gamma   90.00
#
_symmetry.space_group_name_H-M   'P 1'
#
loop_
_entity.id
_entity.type
_entity.pdbx_description
1 polymer ?
#
loop_
_entity_poly.entity_id
_entity_poly.type
_entity_poly.pdbx_seq_one_letter_code
_entity_poly.pdbx_strand_id
1 'polypeptide(L)'
;MFVQEPNDMLKPREVAELLGVRTTTIARWAREGKLSPLRTPGGHRRYSRTAVRELLATDPECDTERQRMVEDAVRLYGQGWSIRQVADRFECSYGAMRRILMGRVRVRNRSGTYPTTE
;
A
#
# COMPACT_ATOMS: atom_id res chain seq x y z
N MET A 1 -20.73 -23.82 1.63
CA MET A 1 -19.26 -23.98 1.53
C MET A 1 -18.75 -22.88 0.62
N PHE A 2 -18.02 -21.88 1.13
CA PHE A 2 -17.42 -20.85 0.28
C PHE A 2 -16.10 -21.39 -0.25
N VAL A 3 -16.11 -21.81 -1.52
CA VAL A 3 -14.90 -22.22 -2.24
C VAL A 3 -14.04 -20.98 -2.49
N GLN A 4 -12.90 -20.88 -1.80
CA GLN A 4 -11.90 -19.84 -2.11
C GLN A 4 -11.19 -20.25 -3.40
N GLU A 5 -11.49 -19.53 -4.48
CA GLU A 5 -10.82 -19.69 -5.77
C GLU A 5 -9.30 -19.37 -5.64
N PRO A 6 -8.41 -20.08 -6.35
CA PRO A 6 -6.96 -19.86 -6.27
C PRO A 6 -6.54 -18.44 -6.72
N ASN A 7 -7.41 -17.71 -7.43
CA ASN A 7 -7.19 -16.33 -7.87
C ASN A 7 -7.43 -15.28 -6.75
N ASP A 8 -7.90 -15.71 -5.56
CA ASP A 8 -8.20 -14.83 -4.43
C ASP A 8 -7.02 -14.71 -3.44
N MET A 9 -5.92 -15.44 -3.66
CA MET A 9 -4.76 -15.50 -2.74
C MET A 9 -3.65 -14.51 -3.12
N LEU A 10 -3.59 -13.40 -2.39
CA LEU A 10 -2.62 -12.33 -2.59
C LEU A 10 -1.33 -12.55 -1.79
N LYS A 11 -0.19 -12.21 -2.39
CA LYS A 11 1.10 -12.10 -1.70
C LYS A 11 1.10 -10.87 -0.78
N PRO A 12 1.93 -10.82 0.27
CA PRO A 12 2.02 -9.67 1.17
C PRO A 12 2.27 -8.35 0.44
N ARG A 13 3.06 -8.41 -0.64
CA ARG A 13 3.32 -7.25 -1.51
C ARG A 13 2.08 -6.79 -2.26
N GLU A 14 1.30 -7.70 -2.83
CA GLU A 14 0.07 -7.35 -3.54
C GLU A 14 -0.97 -6.76 -2.59
N VAL A 15 -1.08 -7.33 -1.39
CA VAL A 15 -1.91 -6.78 -0.31
C VAL A 15 -1.47 -5.38 0.08
N ALA A 16 -0.18 -5.17 0.30
CA ALA A 16 0.41 -3.87 0.60
C ALA A 16 0.13 -2.85 -0.52
N GLU A 17 0.21 -3.27 -1.78
CA GLU A 17 -0.07 -2.41 -2.93
C GLU A 17 -1.55 -2.04 -3.07
N LEU A 18 -2.47 -2.95 -2.74
CA LEU A 18 -3.91 -2.69 -2.76
C LEU A 18 -4.34 -1.75 -1.63
N LEU A 19 -3.78 -1.97 -0.44
CA LEU A 19 -4.05 -1.16 0.74
C LEU A 19 -3.29 0.18 0.71
N GLY A 20 -2.21 0.25 -0.06
CA GLY A 20 -1.35 1.42 -0.14
C GLY A 20 -0.35 1.54 1.03
N VAL A 21 -0.14 0.48 1.80
CA VAL A 21 0.74 0.45 2.97
C VAL A 21 2.07 -0.26 2.65
N ARG A 22 3.01 -0.28 3.59
CA ARG A 22 4.22 -1.12 3.49
C ARG A 22 3.90 -2.59 3.81
N THR A 23 4.70 -3.49 3.25
CA THR A 23 4.62 -4.93 3.56
C THR A 23 4.92 -5.23 5.03
N THR A 24 5.68 -4.37 5.71
CA THR A 24 5.91 -4.42 7.16
C THR A 24 4.63 -4.20 7.94
N THR A 25 3.79 -3.26 7.52
CA THR A 25 2.45 -3.03 8.07
C THR A 25 1.58 -4.26 7.92
N ILE A 26 1.61 -4.92 6.75
CA ILE A 26 0.90 -6.20 6.53
C ILE A 26 1.41 -7.30 7.46
N ALA A 27 2.74 -7.40 7.62
CA ALA A 27 3.34 -8.37 8.53
C ALA A 27 2.96 -8.09 10.00
N ARG A 28 2.83 -6.81 10.39
CA ARG A 28 2.37 -6.37 11.71
C ARG A 28 0.89 -6.71 11.92
N TRP A 29 0.00 -6.38 11.00
CA TRP A 29 -1.43 -6.73 11.07
C TRP A 29 -1.66 -8.24 11.14
N ALA A 30 -0.82 -9.03 10.46
CA ALA A 30 -0.85 -10.48 10.58
C ALA A 30 -0.42 -10.99 11.96
N ARG A 31 0.43 -10.26 12.69
CA ARG A 31 0.81 -10.59 14.08
C ARG A 31 -0.24 -10.13 15.09
N GLU A 32 -0.90 -9.00 14.81
CA GLU A 32 -1.98 -8.44 15.63
C GLU A 32 -3.33 -9.14 15.43
N GLY A 33 -3.43 -10.06 14.46
CA GLY A 33 -4.66 -10.79 14.16
C GLY A 33 -5.65 -10.03 13.28
N LYS A 34 -5.32 -8.81 12.85
CA LYS A 34 -6.16 -7.99 11.94
C LYS A 34 -6.26 -8.57 10.52
N LEU A 35 -5.26 -9.34 10.09
CA LEU A 35 -5.23 -9.96 8.77
C LEU A 35 -4.75 -11.41 8.89
N SER A 36 -5.59 -12.41 8.61
CA SER A 36 -5.21 -13.81 8.78
C SER A 36 -4.35 -14.32 7.61
N PRO A 37 -3.06 -14.66 7.83
CA PRO A 37 -2.24 -15.26 6.78
C PRO A 37 -2.53 -16.75 6.63
N LEU A 38 -2.87 -17.18 5.41
CA LEU A 38 -2.74 -18.57 5.03
C LEU A 38 -1.26 -18.88 4.77
N ARG A 39 -0.72 -19.93 5.38
CA ARG A 39 0.65 -20.38 5.11
C ARG A 39 0.64 -21.42 4.00
N THR A 40 1.46 -21.22 2.98
CA THR A 40 1.72 -22.27 1.99
C THR A 40 2.63 -23.35 2.59
N PRO A 41 2.70 -24.55 1.99
CA PRO A 41 3.62 -25.61 2.44
C PRO A 41 5.09 -25.16 2.50
N GLY A 42 5.49 -24.19 1.68
CA GLY A 42 6.82 -23.56 1.69
C GLY A 42 7.00 -22.41 2.70
N GLY A 43 6.06 -22.19 3.61
CA GLY A 43 6.18 -21.18 4.68
C GLY A 43 5.88 -19.73 4.28
N HIS A 44 5.53 -19.47 3.02
CA HIS A 44 5.14 -18.14 2.56
C HIS A 44 3.72 -17.79 3.03
N ARG A 45 3.49 -16.51 3.34
CA ARG A 45 2.17 -15.99 3.70
C ARG A 45 1.38 -15.62 2.46
N ARG A 46 0.10 -15.97 2.45
CA ARG A 46 -0.90 -15.57 1.48
C ARG A 46 -2.11 -15.02 2.22
N TYR A 47 -2.81 -14.09 1.60
CA TYR A 47 -3.99 -13.45 2.21
C TYR A 47 -5.14 -13.52 1.23
N SER A 48 -6.36 -13.75 1.71
CA SER A 48 -7.54 -13.70 0.87
C SER A 48 -7.83 -12.25 0.48
N ARG A 49 -8.09 -12.01 -0.81
CA ARG A 49 -8.51 -10.70 -1.33
C ARG A 49 -9.81 -10.25 -0.69
N THR A 50 -10.73 -11.16 -0.39
CA THR A 50 -11.96 -10.87 0.33
C THR A 50 -11.68 -10.30 1.72
N ALA A 51 -10.85 -10.96 2.53
CA ALA A 51 -10.45 -10.46 3.85
C ALA A 51 -9.74 -9.09 3.78
N VAL A 52 -8.92 -8.86 2.75
CA VAL A 52 -8.26 -7.56 2.53
C VAL A 52 -9.27 -6.46 2.20
N ARG A 53 -10.32 -6.77 1.43
CA ARG A 53 -11.41 -5.83 1.13
C ARG A 53 -12.29 -5.55 2.34
N GLU A 54 -12.59 -6.56 3.15
CA GLU A 54 -13.32 -6.39 4.41
C GLU A 54 -12.55 -5.53 5.41
N LEU A 55 -11.22 -5.70 5.48
CA LEU A 55 -10.38 -4.84 6.30
C LEU A 55 -10.45 -3.37 5.86
N LEU A 56 -10.50 -3.10 4.55
CA LEU A 56 -10.73 -1.75 4.02
C LEU A 56 -12.10 -1.18 4.39
N ALA A 57 -13.13 -2.02 4.51
CA ALA A 57 -14.48 -1.59 4.83
C ALA A 57 -14.69 -1.34 6.34
N THR A 58 -13.88 -1.97 7.19
CA THR A 58 -14.10 -2.00 8.65
C THR A 58 -13.30 -0.92 9.40
N ASP A 59 -12.31 -0.28 8.76
CA ASP A 59 -11.41 0.67 9.41
C ASP A 59 -11.57 2.12 8.86
N PRO A 60 -12.56 2.89 9.37
CA PRO A 60 -12.79 4.28 8.96
C PRO A 60 -11.71 5.25 9.48
N GLU A 61 -11.00 4.91 10.55
CA GLU A 61 -9.85 5.68 11.04
C GLU A 61 -8.70 5.61 10.02
N CYS A 62 -8.48 4.44 9.44
CA CYS A 62 -7.54 4.25 8.34
C CYS A 62 -7.94 5.06 7.09
N ASP A 63 -9.23 5.25 6.79
CA ASP A 63 -9.66 6.09 5.67
C ASP A 63 -9.30 7.57 5.89
N THR A 64 -9.49 8.08 7.11
CA THR A 64 -9.15 9.46 7.47
C THR A 64 -7.64 9.71 7.46
N GLU A 65 -6.84 8.82 8.08
CA GLU A 65 -5.38 8.91 8.05
C GLU A 65 -4.84 8.79 6.63
N ARG A 66 -5.41 7.89 5.82
CA ARG A 66 -5.08 7.73 4.41
C ARG A 66 -5.42 8.98 3.61
N GLN A 67 -6.55 9.63 3.88
CA GLN A 67 -6.92 10.88 3.21
C GLN A 67 -5.96 12.02 3.54
N ARG A 68 -5.58 12.18 4.82
CA ARG A 68 -4.56 13.16 5.23
C ARG A 68 -3.22 12.88 4.57
N MET A 69 -2.78 11.61 4.56
CA MET A 69 -1.57 11.18 3.87
C MET A 69 -1.62 11.54 2.38
N VAL A 70 -2.75 11.31 1.72
CA VAL A 70 -2.93 11.64 0.30
C VAL A 70 -2.81 13.15 0.07
N GLU A 71 -3.43 13.95 0.94
CA GLU A 71 -3.43 15.41 0.83
C GLU A 71 -2.03 16.00 1.06
N ASP A 72 -1.34 15.56 2.11
CA ASP A 72 0.05 15.95 2.34
C ASP A 72 1.00 15.44 1.24
N ALA A 73 0.76 14.25 0.70
CA ALA A 73 1.52 13.72 -0.43
C ALA A 73 1.38 14.59 -1.69
N VAL A 74 0.16 15.03 -2.01
CA VAL A 74 -0.10 15.95 -3.12
C VAL A 74 0.61 17.28 -2.88
N ARG A 75 0.55 17.81 -1.65
CA ARG A 75 1.23 19.05 -1.27
C ARG A 75 2.74 18.96 -1.44
N LEU A 76 3.37 17.90 -0.93
CA LEU A 76 4.82 17.67 -1.05
C LEU A 76 5.24 17.49 -2.51
N TYR A 77 4.48 16.73 -3.31
CA TYR A 77 4.74 16.60 -4.74
C TYR A 77 4.66 17.96 -5.46
N GLY A 78 3.69 18.80 -5.10
CA GLY A 78 3.58 20.18 -5.59
C GLY A 78 4.77 21.07 -5.22
N GLN A 79 5.39 20.84 -4.06
CA GLN A 79 6.62 21.51 -3.61
C GLN A 79 7.88 21.04 -4.37
N GLY A 80 7.74 20.06 -5.28
CA GLY A 80 8.85 19.56 -6.09
C GLY A 80 9.49 18.27 -5.56
N TRP A 81 8.91 17.65 -4.53
CA TRP A 81 9.38 16.35 -4.05
C TRP A 81 9.13 15.26 -5.10
N SER A 82 10.06 14.32 -5.22
CA SER A 82 9.89 13.15 -6.08
C SER A 82 8.89 12.14 -5.46
N ILE A 83 8.20 11.36 -6.32
CA ILE A 83 7.27 10.30 -5.87
C ILE A 83 7.92 9.37 -4.84
N ARG A 84 9.24 9.10 -4.96
CA ARG A 84 9.99 8.29 -4.00
C ARG A 84 10.16 8.98 -2.64
N GLN A 85 10.57 10.25 -2.59
CA GLN A 85 10.71 10.98 -1.32
C GLN A 85 9.38 11.10 -0.59
N VAL A 86 8.31 11.35 -1.34
CA VAL A 86 6.96 11.37 -0.77
C VAL A 86 6.59 9.97 -0.25
N ALA A 87 6.88 8.90 -1.00
CA ALA A 87 6.62 7.54 -0.55
C ALA A 87 7.40 7.15 0.72
N ASP A 88 8.65 7.57 0.82
CA ASP A 88 9.48 7.32 2.01
C ASP A 88 8.98 8.09 3.23
N ARG A 89 8.60 9.37 3.03
CA ARG A 89 8.07 10.25 4.08
C ARG A 89 6.85 9.70 4.81
N PHE A 90 5.98 8.99 4.08
CA PHE A 90 4.76 8.35 4.61
C PHE A 90 4.90 6.85 4.78
N GLU A 91 6.12 6.32 4.66
CA GLU A 91 6.39 4.90 4.79
C GLU A 91 5.46 4.03 3.93
N CYS A 92 5.23 4.43 2.68
CA CYS A 92 4.40 3.70 1.73
C CYS A 92 5.22 3.22 0.53
N SER A 93 4.65 2.31 -0.27
CA SER A 93 5.34 1.85 -1.48
C SER A 93 5.31 2.91 -2.58
N TYR A 94 6.35 2.94 -3.43
CA TYR A 94 6.39 3.79 -4.63
C TYR A 94 5.16 3.57 -5.53
N GLY A 95 4.76 2.31 -5.73
CA GLY A 95 3.60 1.97 -6.57
C GLY A 95 2.29 2.52 -6.01
N ALA A 96 2.10 2.47 -4.69
CA ALA A 96 0.96 3.07 -4.01
C ALA A 96 0.96 4.60 -4.16
N MET A 97 2.08 5.25 -3.84
CA MET A 97 2.22 6.70 -3.92
C MET A 97 2.04 7.21 -5.35
N ARG A 98 2.61 6.50 -6.34
CA ARG A 98 2.43 6.80 -7.76
C ARG A 98 0.96 6.75 -8.16
N ARG A 99 0.21 5.72 -7.75
CA ARG A 99 -1.23 5.59 -8.03
C ARG A 99 -2.04 6.72 -7.39
N ILE A 100 -1.73 7.06 -6.14
CA ILE A 100 -2.39 8.15 -5.40
C ILE A 100 -2.19 9.48 -6.13
N LEU A 101 -0.94 9.82 -6.47
CA LEU A 101 -0.62 11.08 -7.14
C LEU A 101 -1.16 11.12 -8.57
N MET A 102 -1.07 10.03 -9.33
CA MET A 102 -1.57 9.97 -10.72
C MET A 102 -3.09 10.04 -10.84
N GLY A 103 -3.84 9.61 -9.83
CA GLY A 103 -5.30 9.71 -9.83
C GLY A 103 -5.84 11.11 -9.49
N ARG A 104 -5.02 11.98 -8.88
CA ARG A 104 -5.45 13.29 -8.37
C ARG A 104 -4.68 14.48 -8.92
N VAL A 105 -3.47 14.28 -9.44
CA VAL A 105 -2.58 15.33 -9.92
C VAL A 105 -2.22 15.06 -11.38
N ARG A 106 -2.39 16.05 -12.28
CA ARG A 106 -1.78 15.99 -13.61
C ARG A 106 -0.27 15.97 -13.41
N VAL A 107 0.33 14.77 -13.50
CA VAL A 107 1.78 14.57 -13.40
C VAL A 107 2.44 15.44 -14.45
N ARG A 108 3.08 16.52 -14.01
CA ARG A 108 4.05 17.24 -14.85
C ARG A 108 5.22 16.28 -15.06
N ASN A 109 5.50 15.94 -16.32
CA ASN A 109 6.70 15.20 -16.70
C ASN A 109 7.93 16.00 -16.24
N ARG A 110 8.42 15.71 -15.04
CA ARG A 110 9.73 16.14 -14.58
C ARG A 110 10.57 14.89 -14.41
N SER A 111 11.42 14.66 -15.39
CA SER A 111 12.46 13.64 -15.39
C SER A 111 13.30 13.82 -14.13
N GLY A 112 13.13 12.94 -13.14
CA GLY A 112 13.91 12.97 -11.91
C GLY A 112 15.22 12.23 -12.09
N THR A 113 16.34 12.95 -12.03
CA THR A 113 17.67 12.39 -11.80
C THR A 113 17.78 11.87 -10.36
N TYR A 114 18.41 10.71 -10.18
CA TYR A 114 18.66 10.11 -8.87
C TYR A 114 20.11 10.42 -8.44
N PRO A 115 20.36 10.88 -7.20
CA PRO A 115 21.60 10.52 -6.53
C PRO A 115 21.46 9.07 -6.04
N THR A 116 22.33 8.19 -6.52
CA THR A 116 22.53 6.85 -5.98
C THR A 116 23.07 7.00 -4.56
N THR A 117 22.37 6.47 -3.56
CA THR A 117 22.94 6.31 -2.22
C THR A 117 23.91 5.13 -2.30
N GLU A 118 25.21 5.43 -2.13
CA GLU A 118 26.28 4.45 -1.88
C GLU A 118 26.12 3.75 -0.53
#